data_AF-A0A844EIP4-F1
#
_entry.id   AF-A0A844EIP4-F1
#
_cell.length_a   1.000
_cell.length_b   1.000
_cell.length_c   1.000
_cell.angle_alpha   90.00
_cell.angle_beta   90.00
_cell.angle_gamma   90.00
#
_symmetry.space_group_name_H-M   'P 1'
#
loop_
_entity.id
_entity.type
_entity.pdbx_description
1 polymer ?
#
loop_
_entity_poly.entity_id
_entity_poly.type
_entity_poly.pdbx_seq_one_letter_code
_entity_poly.pdbx_strand_id
1 'polypeptide(L)'
;SADGLILPGVGAFKKAMLSLKERGLVTVIQEAASSKIPILGICLGMQVLFETSDEFGQTDGLGLIPGRVVAIPDNLGVKVPHMGWDQNQVTQADP
;
A
#
# COMPACT_ATOMS: atom_id res chain seq x y z
N SER A 1 12.87 -11.75 16.22
CA SER A 1 11.63 -10.96 16.10
C SER A 1 12.01 -9.53 15.78
N ALA A 2 11.10 -8.76 15.18
CA ALA A 2 11.27 -7.32 14.98
C ALA A 2 10.10 -6.60 15.68
N ASP A 3 10.36 -5.41 16.25
CA ASP A 3 9.34 -4.62 16.94
C ASP A 3 8.38 -3.92 15.98
N GLY A 4 8.73 -3.84 14.70
CA GLY A 4 7.92 -3.27 13.63
C GLY A 4 8.43 -3.66 12.26
N LEU A 5 7.59 -3.47 11.24
CA LEU A 5 7.89 -3.77 9.84
C LEU A 5 7.68 -2.53 8.98
N ILE A 6 8.66 -2.21 8.14
CA ILE A 6 8.56 -1.12 7.18
C ILE A 6 8.50 -1.72 5.77
N LEU A 7 7.45 -1.38 5.01
CA LEU A 7 7.32 -1.70 3.60
C LEU A 7 7.46 -0.42 2.77
N PRO A 8 8.66 -0.10 2.28
CA PRO A 8 8.83 0.95 1.29
C PRO A 8 8.55 0.41 -0.11
N GLY A 9 8.24 1.30 -1.07
CA GLY A 9 8.23 0.91 -2.47
C GLY A 9 7.94 2.06 -3.42
N VAL A 10 8.41 1.89 -4.67
CA VAL A 10 8.08 2.72 -5.83
C VAL A 10 7.88 1.84 -7.06
N GLY A 11 7.14 2.32 -8.05
CA GLY A 11 6.84 1.58 -9.28
C GLY A 11 5.44 0.97 -9.30
N ALA A 12 5.26 -0.11 -10.05
CA ALA A 12 3.95 -0.70 -10.32
C ALA A 12 3.53 -1.74 -9.26
N PHE A 13 2.24 -1.71 -8.89
CA PHE A 13 1.57 -2.60 -7.94
C PHE A 13 1.80 -4.08 -8.25
N LYS A 14 1.55 -4.47 -9.49
CA LYS A 14 1.69 -5.87 -9.93
C LYS A 14 3.12 -6.39 -9.77
N LYS A 15 4.12 -5.55 -10.06
CA LYS A 15 5.54 -5.92 -9.93
C LYS A 15 5.94 -6.06 -8.46
N ALA A 16 5.46 -5.19 -7.59
CA ALA A 16 5.70 -5.30 -6.15
C ALA A 16 5.10 -6.59 -5.59
N MET A 17 3.83 -6.88 -5.87
CA MET A 17 3.17 -8.10 -5.40
C MET A 17 3.84 -9.37 -5.94
N LEU A 18 4.27 -9.37 -7.21
CA LEU A 18 5.05 -10.49 -7.75
C LEU A 18 6.37 -10.67 -6.99
N SER A 19 7.13 -9.59 -6.73
CA SER A 19 8.39 -9.70 -6.00
C SER A 19 8.20 -10.20 -4.56
N LEU A 20 7.14 -9.77 -3.87
CA LEU A 20 6.79 -10.27 -2.54
C LEU A 20 6.47 -11.76 -2.56
N LYS A 21 5.73 -12.23 -3.59
CA LYS A 21 5.41 -13.66 -3.76
C LYS A 21 6.67 -14.48 -4.04
N GLU A 22 7.51 -14.04 -4.98
CA GLU A 22 8.77 -14.73 -5.34
C GLU A 22 9.73 -14.85 -4.16
N ARG A 23 9.73 -13.86 -3.25
CA ARG A 23 10.57 -13.86 -2.06
C ARG A 23 9.93 -14.58 -0.87
N GLY A 24 8.70 -15.10 -1.01
CA GLY A 24 7.98 -15.74 0.08
C GLY A 24 7.61 -14.80 1.22
N LEU A 25 7.50 -13.50 0.96
CA LEU A 25 7.28 -12.49 2.00
C LEU A 25 5.80 -12.25 2.31
N VAL A 26 4.88 -12.62 1.41
CA VAL A 26 3.44 -12.39 1.59
C VAL A 26 2.92 -12.98 2.91
N THR A 27 3.22 -14.25 3.16
CA THR A 27 2.80 -14.95 4.39
C THR A 27 3.46 -14.34 5.62
N VAL A 28 4.77 -14.03 5.54
CA VAL A 28 5.52 -13.40 6.65
C VAL A 28 4.91 -12.05 7.06
N ILE A 29 4.52 -11.24 6.07
CA ILE A 29 3.87 -9.93 6.33
C ILE A 29 2.49 -10.13 6.97
N GLN A 30 1.69 -11.08 6.47
CA GLN A 30 0.37 -11.39 7.00
C GLN A 30 0.42 -11.97 8.42
N GLU A 31 1.42 -12.80 8.71
CA GLU A 31 1.68 -13.32 10.06
C GLU A 31 2.10 -12.22 11.03
N ALA A 32 2.96 -11.29 10.60
CA ALA A 32 3.35 -10.13 11.39
C ALA A 32 2.13 -9.26 11.74
N ALA A 33 1.26 -8.99 10.76
CA ALA A 33 0.02 -8.25 10.96
C ALA A 33 -0.92 -8.97 11.95
N SER A 34 -1.08 -10.28 11.79
CA SER A 34 -1.90 -11.13 12.67
C SER A 34 -1.38 -11.14 14.10
N SER A 35 -0.05 -11.09 14.26
CA SER A 35 0.64 -11.01 15.55
C SER A 35 0.70 -9.59 16.14
N LYS A 36 -0.03 -8.63 15.56
CA LYS A 36 -0.10 -7.22 16.00
C LYS A 36 1.24 -6.49 15.99
N ILE A 37 2.20 -6.94 15.17
CA ILE A 37 3.43 -6.17 14.91
C ILE A 37 3.02 -4.94 14.08
N PRO A 38 3.41 -3.72 14.47
CA PRO A 38 3.08 -2.51 13.72
C PRO A 38 3.75 -2.51 12.34
N ILE A 39 2.98 -2.12 11.32
CA ILE A 39 3.40 -2.09 9.92
C ILE A 39 3.28 -0.67 9.38
N LEU A 40 4.36 -0.16 8.78
CA LEU A 40 4.39 1.12 8.08
C LEU A 40 4.62 0.91 6.58
N GLY A 41 3.59 1.15 5.77
CA GLY A 41 3.69 1.19 4.31
C GLY A 41 3.99 2.60 3.80
N ILE A 42 4.96 2.74 2.89
CA ILE A 42 5.34 4.04 2.30
C ILE A 42 5.16 3.99 0.79
N CYS A 43 4.40 4.95 0.24
CA CYS A 43 4.11 5.07 -1.19
C CYS A 43 3.49 3.78 -1.76
N LEU A 44 4.19 3.06 -2.65
CA LEU A 44 3.71 1.78 -3.16
C LEU A 44 3.53 0.74 -2.05
N GLY A 45 4.38 0.80 -1.02
CA GLY A 45 4.27 -0.08 0.13
C GLY A 45 2.99 0.13 0.95
N MET A 46 2.43 1.35 0.94
CA MET A 46 1.09 1.62 1.50
C MET A 46 0.01 1.00 0.61
N GLN A 47 0.12 1.19 -0.71
CA GLN A 47 -0.87 0.71 -1.67
C GLN A 47 -1.05 -0.82 -1.60
N VAL A 48 0.03 -1.59 -1.52
CA VAL A 48 -0.04 -3.06 -1.49
C VAL A 48 -0.69 -3.62 -0.22
N LEU A 49 -0.92 -2.82 0.83
CA LEU A 49 -1.67 -3.24 2.02
C LEU A 49 -3.16 -3.48 1.74
N PHE A 50 -3.70 -2.85 0.69
CA PHE A 50 -5.09 -3.00 0.28
C PHE A 50 -5.39 -4.36 -0.38
N GLU A 51 -6.67 -4.66 -0.62
CA GLU A 51 -7.10 -5.91 -1.24
C GLU A 51 -6.72 -5.99 -2.71
N THR A 52 -6.90 -4.91 -3.47
CA THR A 52 -6.67 -4.91 -4.92
C THR A 52 -6.19 -3.57 -5.45
N SER A 53 -5.62 -3.57 -6.66
CA SER A 53 -5.36 -2.38 -7.47
C SER A 53 -5.84 -2.59 -8.90
N ASP A 54 -6.33 -1.52 -9.53
CA ASP A 54 -6.72 -1.50 -10.95
C ASP A 54 -5.54 -1.15 -11.90
N GLU A 55 -4.36 -0.85 -11.35
CA GLU A 55 -3.18 -0.44 -12.13
C GLU A 55 -2.71 -1.54 -13.10
N PHE A 56 -2.80 -1.28 -14.40
CA PHE A 56 -2.51 -2.23 -15.48
C PHE A 56 -3.32 -3.54 -15.41
N GLY A 57 -4.57 -3.42 -14.96
CA GLY A 57 -5.49 -4.53 -14.74
C GLY A 57 -5.56 -4.95 -13.27
N GLN A 58 -6.64 -5.65 -12.90
CA GLN A 58 -6.88 -6.02 -11.51
C GLN A 58 -5.75 -6.93 -10.97
N THR A 59 -5.17 -6.54 -9.85
CA THR A 59 -4.16 -7.34 -9.14
C THR A 59 -4.45 -7.39 -7.64
N ASP A 60 -4.39 -8.59 -7.06
CA ASP A 60 -4.54 -8.80 -5.62
C ASP A 60 -3.32 -8.27 -4.84
N GLY A 61 -3.60 -7.53 -3.76
CA GLY A 61 -2.64 -7.04 -2.78
C GLY A 61 -2.47 -8.00 -1.59
N LEU A 62 -2.03 -7.46 -0.46
CA LEU A 62 -1.86 -8.20 0.79
C LEU A 62 -3.18 -8.42 1.54
N GLY A 63 -4.22 -7.61 1.25
CA GLY A 63 -5.54 -7.75 1.85
C GLY A 63 -5.58 -7.46 3.36
N LEU A 64 -4.69 -6.59 3.85
CA LEU A 64 -4.65 -6.19 5.26
C LEU A 64 -5.60 -5.03 5.58
N ILE A 65 -5.92 -4.22 4.57
CA ILE A 65 -6.85 -3.10 4.64
C ILE A 65 -7.93 -3.34 3.58
N PRO A 66 -9.23 -3.28 3.94
CA PRO A 66 -10.30 -3.43 2.96
C PRO A 66 -10.28 -2.28 1.97
N GLY A 67 -10.54 -2.58 0.69
CA GLY A 67 -10.64 -1.58 -0.37
C GLY A 67 -9.66 -1.77 -1.52
N ARG A 68 -9.74 -0.83 -2.46
CA ARG A 68 -9.06 -0.92 -3.76
C ARG A 68 -8.33 0.37 -4.10
N VAL A 69 -7.11 0.22 -4.60
CA VAL A 69 -6.31 1.32 -5.15
C VAL A 69 -6.76 1.59 -6.57
N VAL A 70 -7.23 2.81 -6.82
CA VAL A 70 -7.76 3.25 -8.12
C VAL A 70 -6.98 4.46 -8.65
N ALA A 71 -7.07 4.71 -9.95
CA ALA A 71 -6.51 5.91 -10.56
C ALA A 71 -7.17 7.17 -9.99
N ILE A 72 -6.39 8.26 -9.91
CA ILE A 72 -6.92 9.59 -9.60
C ILE A 72 -7.92 9.96 -10.69
N PRO A 73 -9.18 10.32 -10.36
CA PRO A 73 -10.18 10.66 -11.37
C PRO A 73 -9.79 11.87 -12.21
N ASP A 74 -9.94 11.77 -13.54
CA ASP A 74 -9.57 12.83 -14.49
C ASP A 74 -10.42 14.10 -14.35
N ASN A 75 -11.60 13.99 -13.75
CA ASN A 75 -12.56 15.10 -13.58
C ASN A 75 -12.27 15.98 -12.35
N LEU A 76 -11.21 15.72 -11.58
CA LEU A 76 -10.82 16.54 -10.43
C LEU A 76 -10.08 17.83 -10.81
N GLY A 77 -9.71 18.00 -12.09
CA GLY A 77 -8.97 19.18 -12.55
C GLY A 77 -7.52 19.24 -12.05
N VAL A 78 -6.99 18.13 -11.53
CA VAL A 78 -5.59 18.00 -11.08
C VAL A 78 -4.75 17.28 -12.13
N LYS A 79 -3.46 17.60 -12.18
CA LYS A 79 -2.51 16.92 -13.06
C LYS A 79 -2.23 15.51 -12.54
N VAL A 80 -2.25 14.52 -13.43
CA VAL A 80 -1.88 13.13 -13.14
C VAL A 80 -0.49 12.82 -13.78
N PRO A 81 0.47 12.22 -13.05
CA PRO A 81 0.39 11.90 -11.62
C PRO A 81 0.40 13.16 -10.76
N HIS A 82 -0.21 13.05 -9.57
CA HIS A 82 -0.15 14.13 -8.59
C HIS A 82 1.28 14.27 -8.07
N MET A 83 1.92 15.38 -8.39
CA MET A 83 3.29 15.69 -8.02
C MET A 83 3.37 17.09 -7.45
N GLY A 84 3.79 17.21 -6.20
CA GLY A 84 3.90 18.49 -5.52
C GLY A 84 3.80 18.33 -4.01
N TRP A 85 3.50 19.44 -3.36
CA TRP A 85 3.22 19.50 -1.93
C TRP A 85 1.72 19.57 -1.73
N ASP A 86 1.22 18.78 -0.78
CA ASP A 86 -0.18 18.75 -0.40
C ASP A 86 -0.28 18.69 1.12
N GLN A 87 -1.46 18.97 1.66
CA GLN A 87 -1.69 19.07 3.09
C GLN A 87 -2.65 17.98 3.56
N ASN A 88 -2.19 17.18 4.51
CA ASN A 88 -3.05 16.23 5.20
C ASN A 88 -3.94 16.95 6.22
N GLN A 89 -5.22 16.56 6.27
CA GLN A 89 -6.08 16.85 7.40
C GLN A 89 -6.02 15.69 8.38
N VAL A 90 -5.47 15.91 9.56
CA VAL A 90 -5.42 14.90 10.62
C VAL A 90 -6.81 14.76 11.24
N THR A 91 -7.40 13.56 11.13
CA THR A 91 -8.77 13.28 11.63
C THR A 91 -8.80 12.65 13.01
N GLN A 92 -7.64 12.25 13.55
CA GLN A 92 -7.48 11.67 14.88
C GLN A 92 -6.20 12.21 15.52
N ALA A 93 -6.28 12.69 16.76
CA ALA A 93 -5.11 13.12 17.52
C ALA A 93 -4.23 11.92 17.91
N ASP A 94 -2.95 12.16 18.12
CA ASP A 94 -2.03 11.17 18.71
C ASP A 94 -2.62 10.72 20.06
N PRO A 95 -2.82 9.41 20.29
CA PRO A 95 -3.38 8.89 21.55
C PRO A 95 -2.59 9.28 22.80
#